data_AF-A0A3A5B0R4-F1
#
_entry.id   AF-A0A3A5B0R4-F1
#
_cell.length_a   1.000
_cell.length_b   1.000
_cell.length_c   1.000
_cell.angle_alpha   90.00
_cell.angle_beta   90.00
_cell.angle_gamma   90.00
#
_symmetry.space_group_name_H-M   'P 1'
#
loop_
_entity.id
_entity.type
_entity.pdbx_description
1 polymer ?
#
loop_
_entity_poly.entity_id
_entity_poly.type
_entity_poly.pdbx_seq_one_letter_code
_entity_poly.pdbx_strand_id
1 'polypeptide(L)'
;MLEPTIITWILIIVGLTIYVFPLYIQILAVRNPHSQKVKDLLIGKGEDYVDRTHFLFCHGTGWADLIMQFPPLAIGSIGVVLGRAWGYLLWMAVASIAIYISIVLWFIDREYVYPKCGPLAFYTYYWGIWVYWSVAVIAYCLFRFNGVVF
;
A
#
# COMPACT_ATOMS: atom_id res chain seq x y z
N MET A 1 -4.56 -28.70 -4.14
CA MET A 1 -4.15 -27.52 -3.36
C MET A 1 -3.42 -26.58 -4.30
N LEU A 2 -3.57 -25.26 -4.18
CA LEU A 2 -2.86 -24.32 -5.06
C LEU A 2 -1.44 -24.12 -4.54
N GLU A 3 -0.47 -24.82 -5.13
CA GLU A 3 0.92 -24.73 -4.66
C GLU A 3 1.52 -23.31 -4.85
N PRO A 4 2.36 -22.84 -3.92
CA PRO A 4 3.06 -21.58 -4.11
C PRO A 4 4.07 -21.68 -5.27
N THR A 5 4.13 -20.61 -6.04
CA THR A 5 5.00 -20.43 -7.23
C THR A 5 6.06 -19.37 -6.94
N ILE A 6 7.03 -19.19 -7.83
CA ILE A 6 7.99 -18.07 -7.72
C ILE A 6 7.25 -16.72 -7.69
N ILE A 7 6.19 -16.58 -8.50
CA ILE A 7 5.36 -15.38 -8.53
C ILE A 7 4.71 -15.11 -7.17
N THR A 8 4.27 -16.16 -6.47
CA THR A 8 3.72 -16.06 -5.10
C THR A 8 4.69 -15.35 -4.17
N TRP A 9 5.94 -15.80 -4.17
CA TRP A 9 6.98 -15.23 -3.30
C TRP A 9 7.31 -13.79 -3.67
N ILE A 10 7.38 -13.48 -4.97
CA ILE A 10 7.58 -12.10 -5.44
C ILE A 10 6.44 -11.20 -4.92
N LEU A 11 5.18 -11.61 -5.07
CA LEU A 11 4.04 -10.82 -4.64
C LEU A 11 4.00 -10.62 -3.12
N ILE A 12 4.38 -11.64 -2.34
CA ILE A 12 4.51 -11.54 -0.87
C ILE A 12 5.59 -10.52 -0.50
N ILE A 13 6.80 -10.67 -1.04
CA ILE A 13 7.94 -9.80 -0.68
C ILE A 13 7.64 -8.35 -1.06
N VAL A 14 7.13 -8.13 -2.26
CA VAL A 14 6.77 -6.78 -2.73
C VAL A 14 5.64 -6.22 -1.85
N GLY A 15 4.59 -6.99 -1.61
CA GLY A 15 3.45 -6.58 -0.77
C GLY A 15 3.92 -6.16 0.62
N LEU A 16 4.64 -7.04 1.34
CA LEU A 16 5.15 -6.72 2.68
C LEU A 16 6.06 -5.48 2.67
N THR A 17 6.92 -5.34 1.66
CA THR A 17 7.83 -4.19 1.54
C THR A 17 7.05 -2.88 1.38
N ILE A 18 6.00 -2.87 0.56
CA ILE A 18 5.16 -1.69 0.33
C ILE A 18 4.50 -1.22 1.64
N TYR A 19 4.08 -2.13 2.53
CA TYR A 19 3.45 -1.75 3.82
C TYR A 19 4.44 -1.43 4.95
N VAL A 20 5.68 -1.93 4.90
CA VAL A 20 6.71 -1.61 5.91
C VAL A 20 7.09 -0.13 5.89
N PHE A 21 7.13 0.49 4.69
CA PHE A 21 7.53 1.89 4.57
C PHE A 21 6.51 2.87 5.19
N PRO A 22 5.20 2.77 4.93
CA PRO A 22 4.18 3.52 5.67
C PRO A 22 4.22 3.26 7.17
N LEU A 23 4.41 2.02 7.62
CA LEU A 23 4.53 1.71 9.04
C LEU A 23 5.67 2.50 9.69
N TYR A 24 6.83 2.58 9.03
CA TYR A 24 7.95 3.40 9.49
C TYR A 24 7.57 4.89 9.59
N ILE A 25 6.92 5.43 8.56
CA ILE A 25 6.48 6.83 8.54
C ILE A 25 5.49 7.10 9.68
N GLN A 26 4.50 6.22 9.89
CA GLN A 26 3.50 6.39 10.94
C GLN A 26 4.12 6.31 12.34
N ILE A 27 5.08 5.42 12.58
CA ILE A 27 5.83 5.36 13.84
C ILE A 27 6.63 6.64 14.06
N LEU A 28 7.31 7.15 13.03
CA LEU A 28 8.03 8.43 13.14
C LEU A 28 7.09 9.58 13.47
N ALA A 29 5.91 9.61 12.86
CA ALA A 29 4.90 10.64 13.10
C ALA A 29 4.36 10.62 14.54
N VAL A 30 4.21 9.44 15.15
CA VAL A 30 3.86 9.33 16.57
C VAL A 30 5.00 9.79 17.48
N ARG A 31 6.25 9.44 17.15
CA ARG A 31 7.41 9.77 18.00
C ARG A 31 7.80 11.24 17.94
N ASN A 32 7.79 11.84 16.75
CA ASN A 32 8.27 13.18 16.48
C ASN A 32 7.33 13.93 15.52
N PRO A 33 6.06 14.19 15.92
CA PRO A 33 5.02 14.73 15.03
C PRO A 33 5.35 16.09 14.43
N HIS A 34 6.16 16.89 15.13
CA HIS A 34 6.55 18.24 14.68
C HIS A 34 7.88 18.29 13.92
N SER A 35 8.53 17.14 13.70
CA SER A 35 9.80 17.13 12.97
C SER A 35 9.62 17.40 11.49
N GLN A 36 10.53 18.21 10.93
CA GLN A 36 10.55 18.51 9.50
C GLN A 36 10.60 17.24 8.64
N LYS A 37 11.36 16.24 9.09
CA LYS A 37 11.44 14.92 8.45
C LYS A 37 10.07 14.25 8.29
N VAL A 38 9.22 14.28 9.32
CA VAL A 38 7.89 13.68 9.25
C VAL A 38 6.98 14.48 8.31
N LYS A 39 7.01 15.82 8.39
CA LYS A 39 6.27 16.69 7.47
C LYS A 39 6.66 16.41 6.01
N ASP A 40 7.97 16.30 5.75
CA ASP A 40 8.50 16.01 4.42
C ASP A 40 8.07 14.64 3.88
N LEU A 41 7.97 13.63 4.75
CA LEU A 41 7.59 12.26 4.38
C LEU A 41 6.07 12.09 4.20
N LEU A 42 5.24 12.79 4.96
CA LEU A 42 3.78 12.67 4.90
C LEU A 42 3.12 13.64 3.92
N ILE A 43 3.58 14.89 3.87
CA ILE A 43 2.94 15.98 3.13
C ILE A 43 3.72 16.35 1.87
N GLY A 44 5.02 16.03 1.80
CA GLY A 44 5.85 16.47 0.69
C GLY A 44 6.02 18.00 0.64
N LYS A 45 5.66 18.75 1.68
CA LYS A 45 5.96 20.19 1.83
C LYS A 45 6.36 20.52 3.26
N GLY A 46 7.00 21.67 3.41
CA GLY A 46 7.67 22.09 4.65
C GLY A 46 7.15 23.38 5.29
N GLU A 47 5.92 23.84 5.01
CA GLU A 47 5.42 25.12 5.56
C GLU A 47 4.04 25.03 6.25
N ASP A 48 3.82 25.89 7.24
CA ASP A 48 2.81 25.73 8.28
C ASP A 48 1.40 26.27 7.94
N TYR A 49 0.42 25.66 8.61
CA TYR A 49 -1.01 26.01 8.79
C TYR A 49 -2.05 25.42 7.83
N VAL A 50 -1.86 25.43 6.50
CA VAL A 50 -2.70 24.63 5.57
C VAL A 50 -2.40 23.12 5.71
N ASP A 51 -1.18 22.82 6.18
CA ASP A 51 -0.62 21.48 6.32
C ASP A 51 -1.16 20.69 7.52
N ARG A 52 -1.83 21.31 8.51
CA ARG A 52 -2.26 20.56 9.72
C ARG A 52 -3.38 19.56 9.41
N THR A 53 -4.40 19.98 8.66
CA THR A 53 -5.53 19.10 8.32
C THR A 53 -5.08 17.98 7.41
N HIS A 54 -4.26 18.31 6.41
CA HIS A 54 -3.71 17.32 5.49
C HIS A 54 -2.76 16.34 6.21
N PHE A 55 -1.91 16.83 7.12
CA PHE A 55 -1.09 15.98 7.98
C PHE A 55 -1.94 15.00 8.79
N LEU A 56 -2.98 15.50 9.47
CA LEU A 56 -3.86 14.67 10.29
C LEU A 56 -4.63 13.67 9.42
N PHE A 57 -5.02 14.07 8.22
CA PHE A 57 -5.62 13.19 7.22
C PHE A 57 -4.64 12.08 6.83
N CYS A 58 -3.44 12.39 6.33
CA CYS A 58 -2.43 11.40 5.90
C CYS A 58 -1.95 10.50 7.04
N HIS A 59 -1.86 11.05 8.27
CA HIS A 59 -1.52 10.27 9.45
C HIS A 59 -2.66 9.31 9.83
N GLY A 60 -3.90 9.80 9.86
CA GLY A 60 -5.08 9.01 10.19
C GLY A 60 -5.38 7.93 9.15
N THR A 61 -5.36 8.27 7.87
CA THR A 61 -5.56 7.32 6.77
C THR A 61 -4.45 6.29 6.73
N GLY A 62 -3.18 6.69 6.90
CA GLY A 62 -2.08 5.73 6.92
C GLY A 62 -2.17 4.72 8.08
N TRP A 63 -2.65 5.12 9.26
CA TRP A 63 -2.96 4.16 10.34
C TRP A 63 -4.15 3.28 10.01
N ALA A 64 -5.23 3.85 9.47
CA ALA A 64 -6.42 3.09 9.07
C ALA A 64 -6.04 2.03 8.03
N ASP A 65 -5.21 2.38 7.04
CA ASP A 65 -4.72 1.49 6.01
C ASP A 65 -3.89 0.35 6.59
N LEU A 66 -2.95 0.67 7.49
CA LEU A 66 -2.15 -0.36 8.16
C LEU A 66 -3.03 -1.32 8.95
N ILE A 67 -3.99 -0.83 9.74
CA ILE A 67 -4.86 -1.67 10.55
C ILE A 67 -5.79 -2.53 9.68
N MET A 68 -6.33 -1.96 8.61
CA MET A 68 -7.31 -2.63 7.75
C MET A 68 -6.68 -3.58 6.74
N GLN A 69 -5.47 -3.30 6.24
CA GLN A 69 -4.88 -4.01 5.12
C GLN A 69 -3.70 -4.90 5.51
N PHE A 70 -2.87 -4.50 6.50
CA PHE A 70 -1.68 -5.29 6.85
C PHE A 70 -2.02 -6.65 7.49
N PRO A 71 -2.95 -6.76 8.47
CA PRO A 71 -3.34 -8.07 8.99
C PRO A 71 -3.90 -9.03 7.92
N PRO A 72 -4.88 -8.65 7.07
CA PRO A 72 -5.35 -9.56 6.03
C PRO A 72 -4.31 -9.85 4.95
N LEU A 73 -3.36 -8.95 4.68
CA LEU A 73 -2.21 -9.26 3.82
C LEU A 73 -1.34 -10.36 4.42
N ALA A 74 -0.98 -10.25 5.71
CA ALA A 74 -0.14 -11.23 6.39
C ALA A 74 -0.86 -12.59 6.49
N ILE A 75 -2.10 -12.61 6.97
CA ILE A 75 -2.91 -13.82 7.12
C ILE A 75 -3.21 -14.43 5.74
N GLY A 76 -3.56 -13.59 4.75
CA GLY A 76 -3.79 -14.01 3.37
C GLY A 76 -2.56 -14.66 2.75
N SER A 77 -1.38 -14.10 2.99
CA SER A 77 -0.10 -14.67 2.53
C SER A 77 0.17 -16.05 3.13
N ILE A 78 -0.12 -16.25 4.41
CA ILE A 78 -0.05 -17.59 5.05
C ILE A 78 -1.02 -18.54 4.35
N GLY A 79 -2.26 -18.12 4.12
CA GLY A 79 -3.26 -18.91 3.41
C GLY A 79 -2.82 -19.31 2.00
N VAL A 80 -2.22 -18.39 1.25
CA VAL A 80 -1.70 -18.64 -0.10
C VAL A 80 -0.53 -19.63 -0.08
N VAL A 81 0.43 -19.47 0.84
CA VAL A 81 1.57 -20.39 1.00
C VAL A 81 1.09 -21.80 1.36
N LEU A 82 0.04 -21.90 2.18
CA LEU A 82 -0.61 -23.18 2.53
C LEU A 82 -1.56 -23.70 1.44
N GLY A 83 -1.66 -23.02 0.29
CA GLY A 83 -2.51 -23.40 -0.84
C GLY A 83 -4.01 -23.37 -0.56
N ARG A 84 -4.44 -22.52 0.38
CA ARG A 84 -5.84 -22.35 0.79
C ARG A 84 -6.52 -21.25 -0.03
N ALA A 85 -7.70 -21.56 -0.58
CA ALA A 85 -8.49 -20.62 -1.40
C ALA A 85 -8.80 -19.29 -0.68
N TRP A 86 -9.09 -19.33 0.62
CA TRP A 86 -9.37 -18.12 1.40
C TRP A 86 -8.19 -17.13 1.44
N GLY A 87 -6.95 -17.61 1.30
CA GLY A 87 -5.77 -16.75 1.27
C GLY A 87 -5.75 -15.86 0.03
N TYR A 88 -6.09 -16.44 -1.13
CA TYR A 88 -6.22 -15.73 -2.39
C TYR A 88 -7.41 -14.75 -2.37
N LEU A 89 -8.52 -15.10 -1.69
CA LEU A 89 -9.65 -14.18 -1.49
C LEU A 89 -9.25 -12.96 -0.66
N LEU A 90 -8.49 -13.17 0.44
CA LEU A 90 -7.97 -12.07 1.25
C LEU A 90 -7.00 -11.19 0.45
N TRP A 91 -6.12 -11.77 -0.36
CA TRP A 91 -5.25 -11.02 -1.26
C TRP A 91 -6.04 -10.13 -2.24
N MET A 92 -7.08 -10.67 -2.89
CA MET A 92 -7.94 -9.86 -3.77
C MET A 92 -8.68 -8.76 -3.02
N ALA A 93 -9.14 -9.02 -1.80
CA ALA A 93 -9.80 -8.00 -0.97
C ALA A 93 -8.84 -6.86 -0.62
N VAL A 94 -7.63 -7.18 -0.14
CA VAL A 94 -6.59 -6.18 0.16
C VAL A 94 -6.22 -5.39 -1.09
N ALA A 95 -5.97 -6.06 -2.21
CA ALA A 95 -5.63 -5.40 -3.46
C ALA A 95 -6.75 -4.46 -3.95
N SER A 96 -8.02 -4.86 -3.81
CA SER A 96 -9.16 -4.03 -4.21
C SER A 96 -9.27 -2.78 -3.33
N ILE A 97 -9.10 -2.92 -2.02
CA ILE A 97 -9.08 -1.81 -1.06
C ILE A 97 -7.91 -0.86 -1.36
N ALA A 98 -6.72 -1.41 -1.60
CA ALA A 98 -5.54 -0.63 -1.95
C ALA A 98 -5.72 0.17 -3.23
N ILE A 99 -6.32 -0.40 -4.28
CA ILE A 99 -6.66 0.33 -5.52
C ILE A 99 -7.61 1.49 -5.21
N TYR A 100 -8.70 1.22 -4.49
CA TYR A 100 -9.69 2.24 -4.14
C TYR A 100 -9.04 3.42 -3.41
N ILE A 101 -8.28 3.14 -2.34
CA ILE A 101 -7.61 4.16 -1.54
C ILE A 101 -6.58 4.92 -2.38
N SER A 102 -5.76 4.21 -3.18
CA SER A 102 -4.73 4.84 -3.99
C SER A 102 -5.30 5.78 -5.05
N ILE A 103 -6.45 5.45 -5.64
CA ILE A 103 -7.16 6.35 -6.56
C ILE A 103 -7.65 7.60 -5.83
N VAL A 104 -8.24 7.45 -4.64
CA VAL A 104 -8.70 8.60 -3.83
C VAL A 104 -7.51 9.50 -3.45
N LEU A 105 -6.44 8.92 -2.91
CA LEU A 105 -5.25 9.65 -2.48
C LEU A 105 -4.50 10.27 -3.66
N TRP A 106 -4.52 9.66 -4.84
CA TRP A 106 -3.99 10.28 -6.05
C TRP A 106 -4.61 11.66 -6.25
N PHE A 107 -5.93 11.82 -6.16
CA PHE A 107 -6.56 13.12 -6.34
C PHE A 107 -6.29 14.09 -5.19
N ILE A 108 -6.34 13.62 -3.94
CA ILE A 108 -6.16 14.48 -2.75
C ILE A 108 -4.71 14.97 -2.63
N ASP A 109 -3.74 14.10 -2.87
CA ASP A 109 -2.33 14.37 -2.58
C ASP A 109 -1.59 14.90 -3.82
N ARG A 110 -2.26 15.04 -4.97
CA ARG A 110 -1.65 15.53 -6.21
C ARG A 110 -0.96 16.87 -6.02
N GLU A 111 -1.65 17.84 -5.43
CA GLU A 111 -1.11 19.21 -5.28
C GLU A 111 0.04 19.30 -4.27
N TYR A 112 0.14 18.29 -3.39
CA TYR A 112 1.13 18.21 -2.33
C TYR A 112 2.40 17.49 -2.79
N VAL A 113 2.23 16.31 -3.41
CA VAL A 113 3.33 15.40 -3.73
C VAL A 113 3.88 15.64 -5.14
N TYR A 114 3.01 15.88 -6.14
CA TYR A 114 3.39 15.96 -7.55
C TYR A 114 4.42 17.07 -7.84
N PRO A 115 4.29 18.31 -7.32
CA PRO A 115 5.25 19.38 -7.61
C PRO A 115 6.66 19.10 -7.07
N LYS A 116 6.78 18.33 -5.97
CA LYS A 116 8.07 18.06 -5.33
C LYS A 116 8.81 16.88 -5.95
N CYS A 117 8.10 15.79 -6.26
CA CYS A 117 8.75 14.55 -6.72
C CYS A 117 8.69 14.36 -8.25
N GLY A 118 7.86 15.15 -8.94
CA GLY A 118 7.67 15.06 -10.38
C GLY A 118 6.80 13.87 -10.80
N PRO A 119 6.47 13.78 -12.11
CA PRO A 119 5.51 12.82 -12.63
C PRO A 119 5.93 11.37 -12.41
N LEU A 120 7.20 11.06 -12.66
CA LEU A 120 7.68 9.68 -12.59
C LEU A 120 7.54 9.12 -11.17
N ALA A 121 8.09 9.81 -10.17
CA ALA A 121 8.02 9.37 -8.79
C ALA A 121 6.56 9.33 -8.29
N PHE A 122 5.73 10.29 -8.68
CA PHE A 122 4.31 10.31 -8.30
C PHE A 122 3.56 9.08 -8.85
N TYR A 123 3.69 8.79 -10.15
CA TYR A 123 2.98 7.70 -10.83
C TYR A 123 3.60 6.32 -10.68
N THR A 124 4.76 6.20 -10.01
CA THR A 124 5.41 4.92 -9.80
C THR A 124 5.61 4.63 -8.33
N TYR A 125 6.25 5.51 -7.58
CA TYR A 125 6.69 5.24 -6.22
C TYR A 125 5.62 5.59 -5.17
N TYR A 126 5.02 6.78 -5.27
CA TYR A 126 4.08 7.25 -4.25
C TYR A 126 2.71 6.57 -4.37
N TRP A 127 2.12 6.58 -5.57
CA TRP A 127 0.75 6.08 -5.77
C TRP A 127 0.68 4.91 -6.76
N GLY A 128 1.60 4.86 -7.72
CA GLY A 128 1.62 3.82 -8.75
C GLY A 128 1.82 2.41 -8.21
N ILE A 129 2.80 2.23 -7.33
CA ILE A 129 3.23 0.91 -6.85
C ILE A 129 2.08 0.13 -6.19
N TRP A 130 1.23 0.85 -5.46
CA TRP A 130 0.03 0.30 -4.82
C TRP A 130 -0.96 -0.23 -5.85
N VAL A 131 -1.24 0.55 -6.89
CA VAL A 131 -2.15 0.17 -7.98
C VAL A 131 -1.57 -0.99 -8.79
N TYR A 132 -0.30 -0.87 -9.22
CA TYR A 132 0.34 -1.89 -10.06
C TYR A 132 0.45 -3.25 -9.34
N TRP A 133 0.91 -3.24 -8.09
CA TRP A 133 0.98 -4.46 -7.28
C TRP A 133 -0.41 -5.08 -7.10
N SER A 134 -1.43 -4.25 -6.80
CA SER A 134 -2.78 -4.74 -6.56
C SER A 134 -3.42 -5.34 -7.82
N VAL A 135 -3.25 -4.72 -8.98
CA VAL A 135 -3.71 -5.28 -10.25
C VAL A 135 -3.03 -6.61 -10.54
N ALA A 136 -1.70 -6.69 -10.31
CA ALA A 136 -0.96 -7.93 -10.48
C ALA A 136 -1.45 -9.04 -9.53
N VAL A 137 -1.73 -8.71 -8.27
CA VAL A 137 -2.29 -9.65 -7.28
C VAL A 137 -3.66 -10.16 -7.72
N ILE A 138 -4.57 -9.27 -8.13
CA ILE A 138 -5.91 -9.67 -8.59
C ILE A 138 -5.80 -10.58 -9.81
N ALA A 139 -5.02 -10.19 -10.82
CA ALA A 139 -4.81 -11.01 -12.01
C ALA A 139 -4.22 -12.38 -11.64
N TYR A 140 -3.20 -12.41 -10.78
CA TYR A 140 -2.59 -13.64 -10.29
C TYR A 140 -3.61 -14.55 -9.59
N CYS A 141 -4.40 -14.02 -8.65
CA CYS A 141 -5.43 -14.77 -7.96
C CYS A 141 -6.47 -15.35 -8.94
N LEU A 142 -6.93 -14.55 -9.91
CA LEU A 142 -7.87 -15.02 -10.94
C LEU A 142 -7.28 -16.16 -11.76
N PHE A 143 -6.03 -16.04 -12.22
CA PHE A 143 -5.38 -17.12 -12.97
C PHE A 143 -5.22 -18.41 -12.14
N ARG A 144 -4.83 -18.29 -10.86
CA ARG A 144 -4.72 -19.45 -9.97
C ARG A 144 -6.06 -20.13 -9.73
N PHE A 145 -7.14 -19.37 -9.56
CA PHE A 145 -8.50 -19.95 -9.45
C PHE A 145 -8.97 -20.64 -10.72
N ASN A 146 -8.52 -20.19 -11.90
CA ASN A 146 -8.80 -20.84 -13.18
C ASN A 146 -7.85 -22.01 -13.49
N GLY A 147 -7.02 -22.45 -12.54
CA GLY A 147 -6.15 -23.61 -12.68
C GLY A 147 -4.86 -23.36 -13.47
N VAL A 148 -4.51 -22.11 -13.76
CA VAL A 148 -3.25 -21.77 -14.44
C VAL A 148 -2.08 -21.98 -13.48
N VAL A 149 -1.06 -22.69 -13.94
CA VAL A 149 0.19 -22.95 -13.22
C VAL A 149 1.30 -22.14 -13.88
N PHE A 150 2.04 -21.37 -13.07
CA PHE A 150 3.16 -20.52 -13.47
C PHE A 150 4.45 -21.02 -12.83
#